data_AF-A0AA41V2D2-F1
#
_entry.id   AF-A0AA41V2D2-F1
#
_cell.length_a   1.000
_cell.length_b   1.000
_cell.length_c   1.000
_cell.angle_alpha   90.00
_cell.angle_beta   90.00
_cell.angle_gamma   90.00
#
_symmetry.space_group_name_H-M   'P 1'
#
loop_
_entity.id
_entity.type
_entity.pdbx_description
1 polymer ?
#
loop_
_entity_poly.entity_id
_entity_poly.type
_entity_poly.pdbx_seq_one_letter_code
_entity_poly.pdbx_strand_id
1 'polypeptide(L)' 'NSGVKISGVTYQNVSGTSATQVAIRFHCSATNPCERIKLYNVNLTYPKQPAKSLCFNAAGVSRGQVTPKSCLV' A
#
# COMPACT_ATOMS: atom_id res chain seq x y z
N ASN A 1 1.54 4.22 19.93
CA ASN A 1 1.49 2.75 19.81
C ASN A 1 0.05 2.31 19.62
N SER A 2 -0.24 1.64 18.50
CA SER A 2 -1.54 0.97 18.32
C SER A 2 -1.51 -0.37 19.05
N GLY A 3 -2.55 -0.69 19.83
CA GLY A 3 -2.75 -2.03 20.40
C GLY A 3 -3.39 -3.02 19.42
N VAL A 4 -3.75 -2.56 18.22
CA VAL A 4 -4.42 -3.35 17.19
C VAL A 4 -3.41 -3.83 16.16
N LYS A 5 -3.38 -5.14 15.91
CA LYS A 5 -2.59 -5.79 14.85
C LYS A 5 -3.46 -6.04 13.63
N ILE A 6 -3.09 -5.47 12.49
CA ILE A 6 -3.77 -5.66 11.20
C ILE A 6 -3.00 -6.73 10.41
N SER A 7 -3.70 -7.76 9.93
CA SER A 7 -3.07 -8.84 9.15
C SER A 7 -4.04 -9.41 8.12
N GLY A 8 -3.50 -9.83 6.96
CA GLY A 8 -4.26 -10.60 5.96
C GLY A 8 -5.16 -9.76 5.06
N VAL A 9 -4.89 -8.45 4.94
CA VAL A 9 -5.68 -7.53 4.11
C VAL A 9 -5.34 -7.72 2.63
N THR A 10 -6.36 -7.79 1.78
CA THR A 10 -6.20 -7.88 0.32
C THR A 10 -6.84 -6.67 -0.36
N TYR A 11 -6.06 -5.94 -1.14
CA TYR A 11 -6.52 -4.89 -2.05
C TYR A 11 -6.47 -5.44 -3.47
N GLN A 12 -7.62 -5.51 -4.13
CA GLN A 12 -7.76 -6.16 -5.43
C GLN A 12 -8.49 -5.27 -6.43
N ASN A 13 -7.96 -5.16 -7.65
CA ASN A 13 -8.57 -4.46 -8.79
C ASN A 13 -8.91 -2.99 -8.48
N VAL A 14 -8.05 -2.31 -7.75
CA VAL A 14 -8.24 -0.90 -7.37
C VAL A 14 -7.63 -0.03 -8.47
N SER A 15 -8.42 0.85 -9.09
CA SER A 15 -7.93 1.75 -10.15
C SER A 15 -8.44 3.17 -9.96
N GLY A 16 -7.65 4.17 -10.36
CA GLY A 16 -8.08 5.56 -10.36
C GLY A 16 -6.95 6.57 -10.22
N THR A 17 -7.31 7.76 -9.75
CA THR A 17 -6.41 8.90 -9.61
C THR A 17 -6.42 9.39 -8.16
N SER A 18 -5.25 9.48 -7.55
CA SER A 18 -5.07 10.03 -6.22
C SER A 18 -5.09 11.56 -6.26
N ALA A 19 -5.68 12.19 -5.24
CA ALA A 19 -5.63 13.64 -5.04
C ALA A 19 -4.24 14.13 -4.59
N THR A 20 -3.41 13.25 -4.02
CA THR A 20 -2.05 13.57 -3.55
C THR A 20 -1.01 12.67 -4.22
N GLN A 21 0.27 13.07 -4.20
CA GLN A 21 1.34 12.27 -4.82
C GLN A 21 1.49 10.89 -4.17
N VAL A 22 1.22 10.76 -2.88
CA VAL A 22 1.28 9.47 -2.17
C VAL A 22 -0.07 8.77 -2.32
N ALA A 23 -0.16 7.89 -3.33
CA ALA A 23 -1.39 7.16 -3.63
C ALA A 23 -1.60 5.92 -2.76
N ILE A 24 -0.51 5.30 -2.28
CA ILE A 24 -0.55 4.15 -1.37
C ILE A 24 0.18 4.53 -0.10
N ARG A 25 -0.49 4.45 1.06
CA ARG A 25 0.13 4.72 2.37
C ARG A 25 -0.26 3.65 3.37
N PHE A 26 0.71 2.82 3.77
CA PHE A 26 0.59 1.89 4.90
C PHE A 26 1.41 2.42 6.06
N HIS A 27 0.75 2.87 7.12
CA HIS A 27 1.41 3.41 8.30
C HIS A 27 1.04 2.58 9.53
N CYS A 28 1.88 1.60 9.84
CA CYS A 28 1.65 0.64 10.92
C CYS A 28 2.61 0.89 12.09
N SER A 29 2.20 0.45 13.29
CA SER A 29 3.00 0.61 14.51
C SER A 29 4.25 -0.26 14.44
N ALA A 30 5.39 0.25 14.91
CA ALA A 30 6.61 -0.56 15.02
C ALA A 30 6.43 -1.75 15.98
N THR A 31 5.63 -1.57 17.03
CA THR A 31 5.30 -2.63 18.01
C THR A 31 4.29 -3.64 17.49
N ASN A 32 3.47 -3.26 16.50
CA ASN A 32 2.41 -4.08 15.92
C ASN A 32 2.43 -3.87 14.40
N PRO A 33 3.44 -4.44 13.70
CA PRO A 33 3.57 -4.27 12.26
C PRO A 33 2.36 -4.89 11.54
N CYS A 34 2.01 -4.31 10.39
CA CYS A 34 1.03 -4.92 9.51
C CYS A 34 1.68 -6.04 8.72
N GLU A 35 1.01 -7.18 8.64
CA GLU A 35 1.56 -8.37 7.99
C GLU A 35 0.58 -8.95 6.96
N ARG A 36 1.12 -9.69 5.98
CA ARG A 36 0.32 -10.40 4.96
C ARG A 36 -0.60 -9.47 4.17
N ILE A 37 -0.20 -8.22 3.93
CA ILE A 37 -0.90 -7.34 3.01
C ILE A 37 -0.71 -7.86 1.59
N LYS A 38 -1.77 -7.91 0.80
CA LYS A 38 -1.73 -8.30 -0.61
C LYS A 38 -2.23 -7.17 -1.49
N LEU A 39 -1.40 -6.73 -2.44
CA LEU A 39 -1.81 -5.83 -3.52
C LEU A 39 -1.94 -6.66 -4.79
N TYR A 40 -3.12 -6.67 -5.40
CA TYR A 40 -3.37 -7.37 -6.66
C TYR A 40 -4.06 -6.46 -7.67
N ASN A 41 -3.41 -6.22 -8.81
CA ASN A 41 -3.94 -5.33 -9.87
C ASN A 41 -4.39 -3.96 -9.32
N VAL A 42 -3.47 -3.23 -8.70
CA VAL A 42 -3.71 -1.89 -8.12
C VAL A 42 -3.06 -0.85 -9.01
N ASN A 43 -3.84 0.02 -9.64
CA ASN A 43 -3.36 1.05 -10.55
C ASN A 43 -3.87 2.44 -10.16
N LEU A 44 -3.08 3.13 -9.34
CA LEU A 44 -3.33 4.49 -8.89
C LEU A 44 -2.34 5.45 -9.52
N THR A 45 -2.86 6.53 -10.09
CA THR A 45 -2.06 7.57 -10.78
C THR A 45 -2.16 8.91 -10.06
N TYR A 46 -1.25 9.82 -10.38
CA TYR A 46 -1.30 11.21 -9.93
C TYR A 46 -1.07 12.13 -11.15
N PRO A 47 -1.89 13.17 -11.39
CA PRO A 47 -1.95 13.83 -12.70
C PRO A 47 -0.65 14.48 -13.19
N LYS A 48 0.22 14.95 -12.28
CA LYS A 48 1.38 15.77 -12.64
C LYS A 48 2.71 15.05 -12.54
N GLN A 49 2.78 13.99 -11.74
CA GLN A 49 4.02 13.27 -11.41
C GLN A 49 3.72 11.80 -11.14
N PRO A 50 4.72 10.91 -11.21
CA PRO A 50 4.54 9.53 -10.79
C PRO A 50 3.97 9.46 -9.37
N ALA A 51 2.90 8.68 -9.21
CA ALA A 51 2.37 8.34 -7.91
C ALA A 51 3.45 7.63 -7.08
N LYS A 52 3.37 7.75 -5.76
CA LYS A 52 4.29 7.13 -4.82
C LYS A 52 3.56 6.24 -3.83
N SER A 53 4.28 5.26 -3.32
CA SER A 53 3.86 4.41 -2.22
C SER A 53 4.77 4.66 -1.01
N LEU A 54 4.19 4.67 0.20
CA LEU A 54 4.92 4.77 1.46
C LEU A 54 4.45 3.70 2.44
N CYS A 55 5.42 2.97 3.01
CA CYS A 55 5.18 1.87 3.91
C CYS A 55 6.03 2.05 5.17
N PHE A 56 5.39 1.94 6.33
CA PHE A 56 6.03 1.95 7.63
C PHE A 56 5.57 0.73 8.41
N ASN A 57 6.50 -0.15 8.76
CA ASN A 57 6.23 -1.40 9.50
C ASN A 57 5.13 -2.25 8.84
N ALA A 58 5.14 -2.35 7.51
CA ALA A 58 4.13 -3.04 6.74
C ALA A 58 4.80 -4.03 5.78
N ALA A 59 4.44 -5.31 5.94
CA ALA A 59 4.98 -6.41 5.16
C ALA A 59 3.88 -7.10 4.34
N GLY A 60 4.24 -7.55 3.15
CA GLY A 60 3.26 -8.09 2.23
C GLY A 60 3.80 -8.39 0.85
N VAL A 61 2.88 -8.72 -0.06
CA VAL A 61 3.23 -9.08 -1.44
C VAL A 61 2.42 -8.26 -2.43
N SER A 62 3.05 -7.95 -3.56
CA SER A 62 2.36 -7.38 -4.72
C SER A 62 2.35 -8.40 -5.85
N ARG A 63 1.22 -8.50 -6.56
CA ARG A 63 1.01 -9.43 -7.67
C ARG A 63 0.25 -8.72 -8.79
N GLY A 64 0.55 -9.07 -10.04
CA GLY A 64 -0.06 -8.43 -11.21
C GLY A 64 0.43 -6.99 -11.41
N GLN A 65 -0.40 -6.16 -12.06
CA GLN A 65 -0.05 -4.76 -12.32
C GLN A 65 -0.21 -3.93 -11.04
N VAL A 66 0.90 -3.43 -10.48
CA VAL A 66 0.88 -2.58 -9.29
C VAL A 66 1.61 -1.27 -9.56
N THR A 67 0.83 -0.20 -9.76
CA THR A 67 1.28 1.17 -9.95
C THR A 67 0.60 2.05 -8.88
N PRO A 68 1.35 2.84 -8.09
CA PRO A 68 2.80 2.94 -8.07
C PRO A 68 3.48 1.68 -7.52
N LYS A 69 4.80 1.53 -7.77
CA LYS A 69 5.58 0.38 -7.30
C LYS A 69 5.32 0.14 -5.82
N SER A 70 5.05 -1.11 -5.43
CA SER A 70 4.81 -1.44 -4.03
C SER A 70 6.02 -1.12 -3.15
N CYS A 71 5.75 -0.60 -1.95
CA CYS A 71 6.75 -0.38 -0.89
C CYS A 71 6.72 -1.48 0.19
N LEU A 72 5.86 -2.49 0.03
CA LEU A 72 5.77 -3.60 0.96
C LEU A 72 7.06 -4.43 0.89
N VAL A 73 7.53 -4.85 2.06
CA VAL A 73 8.68 -5.75 2.23
C VAL A 73 8.25 -7.19 2.47
#